data_AF-A0A2S6MV51-F1
#
_entry.id   AF-A0A2S6MV51-F1
#
_cell.length_a   1.000
_cell.length_b   1.000
_cell.length_c   1.000
_cell.angle_alpha   90.00
_cell.angle_beta   90.00
_cell.angle_gamma   90.00
#
_symmetry.space_group_name_H-M   'P 1'
#
loop_
_entity.id
_entity.type
_entity.pdbx_description
1 polymer ?
#
loop_
_entity_poly.entity_id
_entity_poly.type
_entity_poly.pdbx_seq_one_letter_code
_entity_poly.pdbx_strand_id
1 'polypeptide(L)'
;MITAAVLDKVLGLLAPLFRDVTADEDAARDAALATLTGYGARDDRELRFAALAIAFSFGTMEALSQAAQPDLPPNQVLRLRGNANALNRAAQQNEARLEKAQRQPVAETAFDRPAEANGSPPGAAGSDADLPASSETADLVAFVRAAWKAEKAAAAAQATPPASPPSRQQRRFAERQAEKQRQRELEQARLAQRAAQRDAAQTGRIAAGA
;
A
#
# COMPACT_ATOMS: atom_id res chain seq x y z
N MET A 1 15.28 -20.97 -10.56
CA MET A 1 16.30 -20.77 -11.62
C MET A 1 16.09 -19.39 -12.22
N ILE A 2 17.16 -18.63 -12.46
CA ILE A 2 17.09 -17.34 -13.13
C ILE A 2 17.18 -17.55 -14.64
N THR A 3 16.24 -17.03 -15.40
CA THR A 3 16.29 -17.11 -16.87
C THR A 3 17.10 -15.95 -17.46
N ALA A 4 17.87 -16.22 -18.52
CA ALA A 4 18.68 -15.20 -19.18
C ALA A 4 17.83 -14.01 -19.68
N ALA A 5 16.63 -14.27 -20.20
CA ALA A 5 15.72 -13.23 -20.67
C ALA A 5 15.21 -12.31 -19.54
N VAL A 6 14.91 -12.87 -18.35
CA VAL A 6 14.48 -12.05 -17.21
C VAL A 6 15.65 -11.24 -16.67
N LEU A 7 16.84 -11.84 -16.56
CA LEU A 7 18.04 -11.11 -16.16
C LEU A 7 18.33 -9.95 -17.10
N ASP A 8 18.35 -10.19 -18.41
CA ASP A 8 18.63 -9.15 -19.41
C ASP A 8 17.60 -8.01 -19.38
N LYS A 9 16.33 -8.35 -19.17
CA LYS A 9 15.27 -7.35 -18.99
C LYS A 9 15.47 -6.52 -17.74
N VAL A 10 15.84 -7.14 -16.62
CA VAL A 10 16.13 -6.44 -15.36
C VAL A 10 17.35 -5.53 -15.50
N LEU A 11 18.42 -6.01 -16.12
CA LEU A 11 19.63 -5.21 -16.36
C LEU A 11 19.33 -4.02 -17.28
N GLY A 12 18.52 -4.21 -18.32
CA GLY A 12 18.09 -3.10 -19.19
C GLY A 12 17.23 -2.04 -18.48
N LEU A 13 16.54 -2.41 -17.39
CA LEU A 13 15.80 -1.46 -16.56
C LEU A 13 16.70 -0.74 -15.53
N LEU A 14 17.71 -1.43 -14.99
CA LEU A 14 18.58 -0.90 -13.95
C LEU A 14 19.75 -0.09 -14.51
N ALA A 15 20.30 -0.45 -15.68
CA ALA A 15 21.49 0.19 -16.26
C ALA A 15 21.38 1.73 -16.36
N PRO A 16 20.25 2.33 -16.77
CA PRO A 16 20.13 3.79 -16.80
C PRO A 16 20.39 4.49 -15.46
N LEU A 17 20.18 3.81 -14.32
CA LEU A 17 20.41 4.37 -12.98
C LEU A 17 21.90 4.52 -12.63
N PHE A 18 22.79 3.84 -13.36
CA PHE A 18 24.24 3.85 -13.12
C PHE A 18 25.01 4.73 -14.13
N ARG A 19 24.31 5.37 -15.07
CA ARG A 19 24.94 6.17 -16.14
C ARG A 19 25.75 7.35 -15.62
N ASP A 20 25.30 8.00 -14.55
CA ASP A 20 25.99 9.18 -14.00
C ASP A 20 27.35 8.84 -13.35
N VAL A 21 27.61 7.55 -13.09
CA VAL A 21 28.84 7.09 -12.42
C VAL A 21 29.69 6.15 -13.28
N THR A 22 29.32 5.95 -14.55
CA THR A 22 29.99 5.03 -15.48
C THR A 22 30.31 5.72 -16.80
N ALA A 23 31.28 5.18 -17.55
CA ALA A 23 31.77 5.81 -18.78
C ALA A 23 30.87 5.50 -20.00
N ASP A 24 30.27 4.31 -20.05
CA ASP A 24 29.44 3.82 -21.15
C ASP A 24 28.31 2.90 -20.67
N GLU A 25 27.43 2.51 -21.59
CA GLU A 25 26.26 1.67 -21.29
C GLU A 25 26.64 0.26 -20.81
N ASP A 26 27.74 -0.29 -21.33
CA ASP A 26 28.22 -1.62 -20.96
C ASP A 26 28.72 -1.61 -19.51
N ALA A 27 29.51 -0.60 -19.12
CA ALA A 27 29.93 -0.37 -17.75
C ALA A 27 28.73 -0.14 -16.80
N ALA A 28 27.68 0.53 -17.26
CA ALA A 28 26.45 0.72 -16.49
C ALA A 28 25.70 -0.60 -16.26
N ARG A 29 25.63 -1.48 -17.29
CA ARG A 29 25.07 -2.83 -17.14
C ARG A 29 25.90 -3.69 -16.19
N ASP A 30 27.22 -3.62 -16.25
CA ASP A 30 28.11 -4.34 -15.35
C ASP A 30 27.96 -3.88 -13.89
N ALA A 31 27.86 -2.57 -13.67
CA ALA A 31 27.60 -2.02 -12.33
C ALA A 31 26.23 -2.46 -11.78
N ALA A 32 25.19 -2.46 -12.63
CA ALA A 32 23.87 -2.96 -12.27
C ALA A 32 23.90 -4.46 -11.92
N LEU A 33 24.61 -5.27 -12.71
CA LEU A 33 24.80 -6.69 -12.46
C LEU A 33 25.53 -6.92 -11.13
N ALA A 34 26.66 -6.25 -10.90
CA ALA A 34 27.44 -6.36 -9.67
C ALA A 34 26.58 -6.01 -8.42
N THR A 35 25.79 -4.94 -8.51
CA THR A 35 24.87 -4.53 -7.44
C THR A 35 23.81 -5.61 -7.19
N LEU A 36 23.22 -6.15 -8.26
CA LEU A 36 22.18 -7.17 -8.18
C LEU A 36 22.70 -8.50 -7.62
N THR A 37 23.93 -8.90 -7.98
CA THR A 37 24.61 -10.07 -7.42
C THR A 37 24.80 -9.96 -5.91
N GLY A 38 25.02 -8.74 -5.38
CA GLY A 38 25.12 -8.50 -3.94
C GLY A 38 23.88 -8.87 -3.13
N TYR A 39 22.70 -8.92 -3.75
CA TYR A 39 21.45 -9.33 -3.11
C TYR A 39 21.25 -10.86 -3.06
N GLY A 40 22.05 -11.64 -3.80
CA GLY A 40 22.04 -13.11 -3.72
C GLY A 40 20.73 -13.78 -4.17
N ALA A 41 20.07 -13.25 -5.20
CA ALA A 41 18.86 -13.84 -5.75
C ALA A 41 19.13 -15.21 -6.41
N ARG A 42 18.28 -16.21 -6.13
CA ARG A 42 18.42 -17.61 -6.59
C ARG A 42 17.43 -17.99 -7.71
N ASP A 43 16.35 -17.24 -7.84
CA ASP A 43 15.32 -17.42 -8.85
C ASP A 43 14.77 -16.09 -9.39
N ASP A 44 13.96 -16.16 -10.45
CA ASP A 44 13.36 -14.98 -11.09
C ASP A 44 12.50 -14.14 -10.14
N ARG A 45 11.92 -14.74 -9.10
CA ARG A 45 11.06 -14.03 -8.14
C ARG A 45 11.91 -13.22 -7.18
N GLU A 46 12.95 -13.82 -6.60
CA GLU A 46 13.93 -13.17 -5.76
C GLU A 46 14.63 -12.02 -6.54
N LEU A 47 14.97 -12.27 -7.81
CA LEU A 47 15.61 -11.29 -8.68
C LEU A 47 14.75 -10.03 -8.86
N ARG A 48 13.43 -10.19 -9.03
CA ARG A 48 12.50 -9.06 -9.14
C ARG A 48 12.44 -8.24 -7.85
N PHE A 49 12.44 -8.88 -6.68
CA PHE A 49 12.44 -8.15 -5.41
C PHE A 49 13.74 -7.35 -5.21
N ALA A 50 14.89 -7.96 -5.52
CA ALA A 50 16.19 -7.27 -5.50
C ALA A 50 16.21 -6.07 -6.45
N ALA A 51 15.76 -6.25 -7.70
CA ALA A 51 15.70 -5.17 -8.69
C ALA A 51 14.79 -4.01 -8.26
N LEU A 52 13.61 -4.32 -7.72
CA LEU A 52 12.69 -3.30 -7.20
C LEU A 52 13.27 -2.55 -5.99
N ALA A 53 13.96 -3.26 -5.08
CA ALA A 53 14.63 -2.62 -3.95
C ALA A 53 15.69 -1.62 -4.40
N ILE A 54 16.53 -2.00 -5.37
CA ILE A 54 17.55 -1.12 -5.97
C ILE A 54 16.88 0.09 -6.64
N ALA A 55 15.91 -0.14 -7.53
CA ALA A 55 15.24 0.93 -8.27
C ALA A 55 14.57 1.96 -7.34
N PHE A 56 13.87 1.51 -6.30
CA PHE A 56 13.25 2.40 -5.32
C PHE A 56 14.29 3.14 -4.45
N SER A 57 15.44 2.54 -4.17
CA SER A 57 16.53 3.19 -3.45
C SER A 57 17.13 4.34 -4.26
N PHE A 58 17.40 4.13 -5.55
CA PHE A 58 17.85 5.19 -6.46
C PHE A 58 16.81 6.30 -6.60
N GLY A 59 15.54 5.97 -6.83
CA GLY A 59 14.48 6.97 -6.89
C GLY A 59 14.33 7.77 -5.58
N THR A 60 14.62 7.15 -4.43
CA THR A 60 14.66 7.85 -3.14
C THR A 60 15.79 8.88 -3.11
N MET A 61 17.00 8.50 -3.50
CA MET A 61 18.16 9.40 -3.55
C MET A 61 17.93 10.55 -4.54
N GLU A 62 17.37 10.25 -5.71
CA GLU A 62 17.05 11.25 -6.72
C GLU A 62 16.01 12.26 -6.20
N ALA A 63 14.92 11.79 -5.59
CA ALA A 63 13.90 12.67 -5.02
C ALA A 63 14.45 13.56 -3.89
N LEU A 64 15.37 13.04 -3.08
CA LEU A 64 16.06 13.82 -2.04
C LEU A 64 17.03 14.85 -2.63
N SER A 65 17.79 14.46 -3.66
CA SER A 65 18.69 15.36 -4.40
C SER A 65 17.92 16.52 -5.03
N GLN A 66 16.81 16.23 -5.72
CA GLN A 66 15.92 17.25 -6.25
C GLN A 66 15.37 18.15 -5.14
N ALA A 67 14.90 17.58 -4.02
CA ALA A 67 14.36 18.34 -2.90
C ALA A 67 15.40 19.25 -2.19
N ALA A 68 16.70 19.06 -2.44
CA ALA A 68 17.77 19.86 -1.88
C ALA A 68 18.08 21.12 -2.70
N GLN A 69 17.47 21.29 -3.88
CA GLN A 69 17.65 22.48 -4.71
C GLN A 69 17.12 23.73 -3.99
N PRO A 70 17.91 24.81 -3.87
CA PRO A 70 17.56 25.98 -3.05
C PRO A 70 16.40 26.79 -3.62
N ASP A 71 16.17 26.73 -4.93
CA ASP A 71 15.18 27.56 -5.65
C ASP A 71 13.80 26.90 -5.74
N LEU A 72 13.60 25.74 -5.12
CA LEU A 72 12.32 25.04 -5.16
C LEU A 72 11.28 25.66 -4.22
N PRO A 73 10.02 25.85 -4.66
CA PRO A 73 8.94 26.25 -3.79
C PRO A 73 8.75 25.27 -2.62
N PRO A 74 8.44 25.74 -1.39
CA PRO A 74 8.32 24.87 -0.22
C PRO A 74 7.36 23.68 -0.39
N ASN A 75 6.26 23.87 -1.10
CA ASN A 75 5.29 22.81 -1.38
C ASN A 75 5.88 21.69 -2.26
N GLN A 76 6.78 22.01 -3.19
CA GLN A 76 7.45 21.01 -4.03
C GLN A 76 8.48 20.23 -3.20
N VAL A 77 9.26 20.91 -2.35
CA VAL A 77 10.18 20.28 -1.41
C VAL A 77 9.45 19.27 -0.52
N LEU A 78 8.30 19.65 0.06
CA LEU A 78 7.48 18.75 0.88
C LEU A 78 6.96 17.54 0.10
N ARG A 79 6.51 17.72 -1.16
CA ARG A 79 6.06 16.62 -2.01
C ARG A 79 7.18 15.65 -2.35
N LEU A 80 8.35 16.16 -2.74
CA LEU A 80 9.51 15.33 -3.06
C LEU A 80 9.99 14.54 -1.85
N ARG A 81 10.06 15.15 -0.66
CA ARG A 81 10.36 14.44 0.60
C ARG A 81 9.31 13.38 0.94
N GLY A 82 8.04 13.68 0.71
CA GLY A 82 6.94 12.72 0.84
C GLY A 82 7.11 11.51 -0.08
N ASN A 83 7.46 11.74 -1.35
CA ASN A 83 7.75 10.70 -2.34
C ASN A 83 8.96 9.87 -1.93
N ALA A 84 10.08 10.50 -1.55
CA ALA A 84 11.28 9.82 -1.07
C ALA A 84 10.96 8.88 0.11
N ASN A 85 10.16 9.34 1.08
CA ASN A 85 9.72 8.51 2.19
C ASN A 85 8.87 7.30 1.74
N ALA A 86 8.02 7.46 0.73
CA ALA A 86 7.21 6.37 0.20
C ALA A 86 8.07 5.35 -0.56
N LEU A 87 8.99 5.81 -1.39
CA LEU A 87 9.94 4.98 -2.14
C LEU A 87 10.86 4.20 -1.19
N ASN A 88 11.39 4.84 -0.15
CA ASN A 88 12.22 4.18 0.85
C ASN A 88 11.47 3.03 1.56
N ARG A 89 10.19 3.24 1.93
CA ARG A 89 9.37 2.16 2.49
C ARG A 89 9.15 1.03 1.49
N ALA A 90 8.94 1.36 0.21
CA ALA A 90 8.78 0.36 -0.84
C ALA A 90 10.07 -0.45 -1.04
N ALA A 91 11.25 0.19 -1.00
CA ALA A 91 12.54 -0.50 -1.03
C ALA A 91 12.65 -1.50 0.13
N GLN A 92 12.48 -1.03 1.37
CA GLN A 92 12.53 -1.87 2.58
C GLN A 92 11.54 -3.04 2.55
N GLN A 93 10.33 -2.82 2.02
CA GLN A 93 9.34 -3.90 1.86
C GLN A 93 9.78 -4.96 0.86
N ASN A 94 10.45 -4.58 -0.23
CA ASN A 94 10.98 -5.53 -1.20
C ASN A 94 12.17 -6.30 -0.63
N GLU A 95 13.05 -5.64 0.13
CA GLU A 95 14.15 -6.32 0.86
C GLU A 95 13.61 -7.33 1.86
N ALA A 96 12.62 -6.96 2.69
CA ALA A 96 12.00 -7.87 3.63
C ALA A 96 11.31 -9.06 2.93
N ARG A 97 10.73 -8.84 1.73
CA ARG A 97 10.14 -9.91 0.91
C ARG A 97 11.20 -10.83 0.32
N LEU A 98 12.33 -10.28 -0.12
CA LEU A 98 13.48 -11.04 -0.58
C LEU A 98 14.05 -11.91 0.55
N GLU A 99 14.32 -11.34 1.73
CA GLU A 99 14.79 -12.10 2.89
C GLU A 99 13.81 -13.23 3.26
N LYS A 100 12.51 -12.93 3.25
CA LYS A 100 11.48 -13.93 3.54
C LYS A 100 11.47 -15.06 2.50
N ALA A 101 11.62 -14.74 1.22
CA ALA A 101 11.73 -15.74 0.15
C ALA A 101 13.02 -16.58 0.31
N GLN A 102 14.14 -15.93 0.66
CA GLN A 102 15.42 -16.58 0.88
C GLN A 102 15.40 -17.58 2.05
N ARG A 103 14.67 -17.26 3.13
CA ARG A 103 14.46 -18.13 4.30
C ARG A 103 13.52 -19.30 4.04
N GLN A 104 12.61 -19.18 3.08
CA GLN A 104 11.80 -20.32 2.69
C GLN A 104 12.74 -21.33 2.02
N PRO A 105 12.80 -22.58 2.52
CA PRO A 105 13.48 -23.61 1.77
C PRO A 105 12.84 -23.60 0.38
N VAL A 106 13.68 -23.67 -0.66
CA VAL A 106 13.23 -24.04 -1.98
C VAL A 106 12.73 -25.47 -1.80
N ALA A 107 11.50 -25.62 -1.31
CA ALA A 107 10.80 -26.88 -1.32
C ALA A 107 10.85 -27.22 -2.80
N GLU A 108 11.69 -28.20 -3.13
CA GLU A 108 11.83 -28.74 -4.47
C GLU A 108 10.41 -28.91 -4.96
N THR A 109 9.96 -27.96 -5.78
CA THR A 109 8.66 -28.03 -6.42
C THR A 109 8.84 -29.18 -7.35
N ALA A 110 8.50 -30.38 -6.87
CA ALA A 110 7.78 -31.49 -7.47
C ALA A 110 7.39 -31.27 -8.93
N PHE A 111 8.36 -30.94 -9.77
CA PHE A 111 8.26 -30.88 -11.22
C PHE A 111 8.39 -32.28 -11.84
N ASP A 112 8.60 -33.30 -11.00
CA ASP A 112 8.37 -34.72 -11.31
C ASP A 112 7.10 -35.25 -10.63
N ARG A 113 5.96 -34.58 -10.82
CA ARG A 113 4.71 -35.33 -10.89
C ARG A 113 4.43 -35.56 -12.37
N PRO A 114 4.78 -36.71 -12.96
CA PRO A 114 4.29 -37.06 -14.28
C PRO A 114 2.77 -36.92 -14.27
N ALA A 115 2.25 -36.36 -15.35
CA ALA A 115 0.83 -36.18 -15.60
C ALA A 115 0.14 -37.55 -15.76
N GLU A 116 0.08 -38.34 -14.71
CA GLU A 116 -0.81 -39.50 -14.66
C GLU A 116 -2.20 -39.02 -14.26
N ALA A 117 -2.99 -38.78 -15.30
CA ALA A 117 -4.41 -39.09 -15.41
C ALA A 117 -5.11 -39.45 -14.08
N ASN A 118 -5.71 -38.47 -13.42
CA ASN A 118 -6.80 -38.75 -12.50
C ASN A 118 -7.81 -37.59 -12.45
N GLY A 119 -8.92 -37.83 -13.12
CA GLY A 119 -10.26 -37.36 -12.76
C GLY A 119 -10.49 -35.85 -12.75
N SER A 120 -11.14 -35.35 -13.80
CA SER A 120 -11.91 -34.12 -13.75
C SER A 120 -12.79 -34.08 -12.48
N PRO A 121 -12.65 -33.08 -11.58
CA PRO A 121 -13.67 -32.82 -10.58
C PRO A 121 -14.89 -32.21 -11.29
N PRO A 122 -16.11 -32.78 -11.16
CA PRO A 122 -17.31 -32.14 -11.68
C PRO A 122 -17.69 -30.97 -10.77
N GLY A 123 -17.74 -29.77 -11.34
CA GLY A 123 -18.50 -28.66 -10.75
C GLY A 123 -17.69 -27.65 -9.92
N ALA A 124 -16.77 -26.93 -10.56
CA ALA A 124 -16.50 -25.55 -10.17
C ALA A 124 -16.76 -24.68 -11.40
N ALA A 125 -18.02 -24.22 -11.52
CA ALA A 125 -18.39 -23.14 -12.42
C ALA A 125 -17.71 -21.85 -11.92
N GLY A 126 -16.42 -21.72 -12.20
CA GLY A 126 -15.76 -20.43 -12.20
C GLY A 126 -16.42 -19.62 -13.31
N SER A 127 -17.13 -18.57 -12.93
CA SER A 127 -17.68 -17.62 -13.87
C SER A 127 -16.56 -17.15 -14.80
N ASP A 128 -16.76 -17.34 -16.11
CA ASP A 128 -16.17 -16.51 -17.16
C ASP A 128 -16.46 -15.06 -16.78
N ALA A 129 -15.55 -14.46 -16.02
CA ALA A 129 -15.61 -13.05 -15.72
C ALA A 129 -15.25 -12.36 -17.04
N ASP A 130 -16.30 -11.94 -17.76
CA ASP A 130 -16.25 -11.12 -18.96
C ASP A 130 -15.07 -10.15 -18.87
N LEU A 131 -14.02 -10.45 -19.62
CA LEU A 131 -12.96 -9.48 -19.83
C LEU A 131 -13.59 -8.30 -20.58
N PRO A 132 -13.34 -7.05 -20.15
CA PRO A 132 -13.88 -5.90 -20.87
C PRO A 132 -13.40 -5.97 -22.33
N ALA A 133 -14.31 -5.89 -23.29
CA ALA A 133 -14.00 -5.94 -24.73
C ALA A 133 -13.12 -4.78 -25.21
N SER A 134 -12.91 -3.77 -24.36
CA SER A 134 -12.12 -2.58 -24.64
C SER A 134 -10.63 -2.82 -24.37
N SER A 135 -9.81 -2.50 -25.37
CA SER A 135 -8.35 -2.47 -25.28
C SER A 135 -7.80 -1.12 -24.80
N GLU A 136 -8.66 -0.16 -24.44
CA GLU A 136 -8.22 1.13 -23.96
C GLU A 136 -7.62 1.04 -22.55
N THR A 137 -6.44 1.66 -22.37
CA THR A 137 -5.69 1.64 -21.12
C THR A 137 -6.51 2.14 -19.92
N ALA A 138 -7.42 3.10 -20.14
CA ALA A 138 -8.28 3.64 -19.08
C ALA A 138 -9.26 2.59 -18.53
N ASP A 139 -9.86 1.79 -19.41
CA ASP A 139 -10.81 0.74 -19.04
C ASP A 139 -10.13 -0.42 -18.33
N LEU A 140 -8.92 -0.78 -18.76
CA LEU A 140 -8.09 -1.78 -18.06
C LEU A 140 -7.74 -1.32 -16.64
N VAL A 141 -7.37 -0.06 -16.45
CA VAL A 141 -7.08 0.50 -15.11
C VAL A 141 -8.33 0.53 -14.24
N ALA A 142 -9.50 0.89 -14.80
CA ALA A 142 -10.76 0.86 -14.09
C ALA A 142 -11.17 -0.56 -13.68
N PHE A 143 -11.00 -1.54 -14.58
CA PHE A 143 -11.26 -2.95 -14.32
C PHE A 143 -10.36 -3.51 -13.22
N VAL A 144 -9.04 -3.28 -13.29
CA VAL A 144 -8.09 -3.73 -12.24
C VAL A 144 -8.43 -3.10 -10.89
N ARG A 145 -8.81 -1.82 -10.87
CA ARG A 145 -9.24 -1.13 -9.64
C ARG A 145 -10.54 -1.72 -9.08
N ALA A 146 -11.49 -2.09 -9.94
CA ALA A 146 -12.74 -2.72 -9.54
C ALA A 146 -12.51 -4.14 -9.01
N ALA A 147 -11.69 -4.94 -9.69
CA ALA A 147 -11.31 -6.29 -9.27
C ALA A 147 -10.59 -6.27 -7.91
N TRP A 148 -9.63 -5.36 -7.73
CA TRP A 148 -8.94 -5.20 -6.45
C TRP A 148 -9.88 -4.74 -5.32
N LYS A 149 -10.84 -3.86 -5.63
CA LYS A 149 -11.85 -3.43 -4.66
C LYS A 149 -12.79 -4.59 -4.28
N ALA A 150 -13.17 -5.43 -5.24
CA ALA A 150 -14.00 -6.61 -5.01
C ALA A 150 -13.25 -7.68 -4.19
N GLU A 151 -11.98 -7.95 -4.52
CA GLU A 151 -11.13 -8.87 -3.76
C GLU A 151 -10.95 -8.38 -2.32
N LYS A 152 -10.71 -7.07 -2.13
CA LYS A 152 -10.62 -6.47 -0.80
C LYS A 152 -11.92 -6.54 -0.02
N ALA A 153 -13.07 -6.38 -0.68
CA ALA A 153 -14.38 -6.54 -0.06
C ALA A 153 -14.68 -8.01 0.31
N ALA A 154 -14.31 -8.95 -0.56
CA ALA A 154 -14.43 -10.39 -0.30
C ALA A 154 -13.50 -10.84 0.83
N ALA A 155 -12.27 -10.35 0.86
CA ALA A 155 -11.34 -10.57 1.96
C ALA A 155 -11.85 -9.97 3.28
N ALA A 156 -12.51 -8.81 3.24
CA ALA A 156 -13.16 -8.23 4.42
C ALA A 156 -14.38 -9.04 4.89
N ALA A 157 -15.12 -9.68 3.99
CA ALA A 157 -16.25 -10.55 4.33
C ALA A 157 -15.77 -11.90 4.92
N GLN A 158 -14.69 -12.47 4.38
CA GLN A 158 -14.09 -13.72 4.88
C GLN A 158 -13.29 -13.50 6.16
N ALA A 159 -12.70 -12.31 6.34
CA ALA A 159 -12.14 -11.86 7.61
C ALA A 159 -13.24 -11.27 8.50
N THR A 160 -14.33 -12.01 8.72
CA THR A 160 -15.16 -11.85 9.92
C THR A 160 -14.56 -12.76 10.98
N PRO A 161 -13.56 -12.32 11.77
CA PRO A 161 -13.03 -13.15 12.84
C PRO A 161 -14.07 -13.14 13.97
N PRO A 162 -14.13 -14.14 14.86
CA PRO A 162 -14.75 -13.94 16.16
C PRO A 162 -14.11 -12.69 16.77
N ALA A 163 -14.93 -11.67 17.08
CA ALA A 163 -14.49 -10.33 17.45
C ALA A 163 -13.30 -10.39 18.41
N SER A 164 -12.09 -10.17 17.88
CA SER A 164 -10.91 -10.10 18.72
C SER A 164 -11.14 -8.91 19.66
N PRO A 165 -11.03 -9.12 20.98
CA PRO A 165 -11.35 -8.06 21.94
C PRO A 165 -10.53 -6.81 21.60
N PRO A 166 -11.16 -5.62 21.56
CA PRO A 166 -10.49 -4.40 21.16
C PRO A 166 -9.27 -4.16 22.04
N SER A 167 -8.18 -3.70 21.42
CA SER A 167 -6.92 -3.47 22.12
C SER A 167 -7.12 -2.48 23.27
N ARG A 168 -6.27 -2.55 24.31
CA ARG A 168 -6.39 -1.66 25.49
C ARG A 168 -6.36 -0.17 25.11
N GLN A 169 -5.64 0.18 24.04
CA GLN A 169 -5.59 1.55 23.51
C GLN A 169 -6.90 1.94 22.81
N GLN A 170 -7.48 1.05 22.01
CA GLN A 170 -8.76 1.28 21.35
C GLN A 170 -9.89 1.46 22.36
N ARG A 171 -9.90 0.66 23.45
CA ARG A 171 -10.87 0.82 24.55
C ARG A 171 -10.78 2.21 25.19
N ARG A 172 -9.56 2.65 25.55
CA ARG A 172 -9.35 3.99 26.13
C ARG A 172 -9.73 5.13 25.19
N PHE A 173 -9.56 4.95 23.89
CA PHE A 173 -9.97 5.96 22.92
C PHE A 173 -11.49 6.02 22.78
N ALA A 174 -12.16 4.86 22.67
CA ALA A 174 -13.62 4.78 22.62
C ALA A 174 -14.27 5.34 23.90
N GLU A 175 -13.69 5.06 25.06
CA GLU A 175 -14.14 5.60 26.35
C GLU A 175 -14.06 7.12 26.40
N ARG A 176 -12.94 7.71 25.95
CA ARG A 176 -12.80 9.18 25.87
C ARG A 176 -13.78 9.83 24.89
N GLN A 177 -14.10 9.15 23.78
CA GLN A 177 -15.11 9.64 22.84
C GLN A 177 -16.51 9.60 23.44
N ALA A 178 -16.87 8.50 24.12
CA ALA A 178 -18.15 8.37 24.80
C ALA A 178 -18.30 9.38 25.94
N GLU A 179 -17.24 9.62 26.72
CA GLU A 179 -17.22 10.65 27.77
C GLU A 179 -17.42 12.05 27.19
N LYS A 180 -16.71 12.37 26.09
CA LYS A 180 -16.86 13.66 25.41
C LYS A 180 -18.27 13.86 24.84
N GLN A 181 -18.91 12.80 24.34
CA GLN A 181 -20.30 12.86 23.88
C GLN A 181 -21.26 13.13 25.05
N ARG A 182 -21.11 12.43 26.17
CA ARG A 182 -21.92 12.67 27.38
C ARG A 182 -21.76 14.09 27.91
N GLN A 183 -20.55 14.64 27.89
CA GLN A 183 -20.31 16.03 28.30
C GLN A 183 -21.05 17.03 27.40
N ARG A 184 -21.06 16.80 26.07
CA ARG A 184 -21.80 17.64 25.12
C ARG A 184 -23.31 17.56 25.33
N GLU A 185 -23.84 16.37 25.60
CA GLU A 185 -25.26 16.17 25.88
C GLU A 185 -25.70 16.89 27.15
N LEU A 186 -24.90 16.80 28.22
CA LEU A 186 -25.16 17.51 29.48
C LEU A 186 -25.09 19.04 29.30
N GLU A 187 -24.12 19.53 28.52
CA GLU A 187 -24.01 20.95 28.22
C GLU A 187 -25.20 21.45 27.40
N GLN A 188 -25.62 20.69 26.37
CA GLN A 188 -26.81 21.00 25.59
C GLN A 188 -28.08 21.00 26.44
N ALA A 189 -28.26 20.02 27.32
CA ALA A 189 -29.39 19.97 28.25
C ALA A 189 -29.40 21.19 29.19
N ARG A 190 -28.24 21.60 29.69
CA ARG A 190 -28.09 22.79 30.54
C ARG A 190 -28.43 24.08 29.80
N LEU A 191 -28.02 24.21 28.53
CA LEU A 191 -28.36 25.35 27.69
C LEU A 191 -29.87 25.39 27.38
N ALA A 192 -30.47 24.24 27.05
CA ALA A 192 -31.91 24.13 26.83
C ALA A 192 -32.72 24.52 28.07
N GLN A 193 -32.31 24.08 29.26
CA GLN A 193 -32.97 24.45 30.51
C GLN A 193 -32.87 25.96 30.78
N ARG A 194 -31.72 26.59 30.51
CA ARG A 194 -31.55 28.04 30.63
C ARG A 194 -32.42 28.82 29.63
N ALA A 195 -32.57 28.31 28.41
CA ALA A 195 -33.45 28.92 27.41
C ALA A 195 -34.92 28.87 27.89
N ALA A 196 -35.40 27.69 28.32
CA ALA A 196 -36.75 27.53 28.84
C ALA A 196 -37.05 28.42 30.06
N GLN A 197 -36.09 28.59 30.97
CA GLN A 197 -36.22 29.50 32.11
C GLN A 197 -36.32 30.97 31.69
N ARG A 198 -35.57 31.39 30.67
CA ARG A 198 -35.66 32.76 30.13
C ARG A 198 -37.01 33.01 29.47
N ASP A 199 -37.51 32.06 28.69
CA ASP A 199 -38.81 32.15 28.03
C ASP A 199 -39.97 32.21 29.05
N ALA A 200 -39.89 31.40 30.10
CA ALA A 200 -40.85 31.42 31.21
C ALA A 200 -40.83 32.78 31.95
N ALA A 201 -39.65 33.32 32.24
CA ALA A 201 -39.51 34.63 32.89
C ALA A 201 -40.01 35.78 32.00
N GLN A 202 -39.80 35.70 30.69
CA GLN A 202 -40.29 36.70 29.74
C GLN A 202 -41.82 36.67 29.63
N THR A 203 -42.41 35.48 29.54
CA THR A 203 -43.89 35.30 29.53
C THR A 203 -44.51 35.85 30.82
N GLY A 204 -43.90 35.60 31.98
CA GLY A 204 -44.36 36.14 33.26
C GLY A 204 -44.32 37.67 33.33
N ARG A 205 -43.31 38.32 32.75
CA ARG A 205 -43.23 39.79 32.69
C ARG A 205 -44.29 40.40 31.78
N ILE A 206 -44.58 39.77 30.64
CA ILE A 206 -45.63 40.22 29.72
C ILE A 206 -47.00 40.12 30.41
N ALA A 207 -47.27 39.03 31.13
CA ALA A 207 -48.54 38.83 31.84
C ALA A 207 -48.75 39.80 33.01
N ALA A 208 -47.68 40.26 33.68
CA ALA A 208 -47.78 41.19 34.81
C ALA A 208 -47.86 42.68 34.39
N GLY A 209 -47.59 43.00 33.13
CA GLY A 209 -47.64 44.36 32.58
C GLY A 209 -48.91 44.69 31.80
N ALA A 210 -49.84 43.74 31.68
CA ALA A 210 -51.17 43.88 31.08
C ALA A 210 -52.23 43.93 32.16
#